data_AF-A0A7G2K030-F1
#
_entry.id   AF-A0A7G2K030-F1
#
_cell.length_a   1.000
_cell.length_b   1.000
_cell.length_c   1.000
_cell.angle_alpha   90.00
_cell.angle_beta   90.00
_cell.angle_gamma   90.00
#
_symmetry.space_group_name_H-M   'P 1'
#
loop_
_entity.id
_entity.type
_entity.pdbx_description
1 polymer ?
#
loop_
_entity_poly.entity_id
_entity_poly.type
_entity_poly.pdbx_seq_one_letter_code
_entity_poly.pdbx_strand_id
1 'polypeptide(L)'
;MISGILASPGIAFGKALVLKEEKIVLDTQKITDDQIDAEVARFYEGRNAAVEQLNSIRERALISLGEEKAAIFEGHLMILEDEE
;
A
#
# COMPACT_ATOMS: atom_id res chain seq x y z
N MET A 1 -23.74 24.10 6.42
CA MET A 1 -23.95 23.47 5.10
C MET A 1 -22.63 22.86 4.67
N ILE A 2 -22.63 21.65 4.14
CA ILE A 2 -21.44 21.03 3.56
C ILE A 2 -21.48 21.35 2.05
N SER A 3 -20.46 22.04 1.56
CA SER A 3 -20.32 22.41 0.14
C SER A 3 -18.95 21.97 -0.34
N GLY A 4 -18.87 21.41 -1.54
CA GLY A 4 -17.62 20.90 -2.13
C GLY A 4 -17.64 21.04 -3.65
N ILE A 5 -16.66 20.44 -4.32
CA ILE A 5 -16.56 20.43 -5.79
C ILE A 5 -17.33 19.21 -6.32
N LEU A 6 -18.25 19.43 -7.26
CA LEU A 6 -19.03 18.36 -7.90
C LEU A 6 -18.13 17.57 -8.86
N ALA A 7 -17.86 16.31 -8.54
CA ALA A 7 -17.11 15.41 -9.42
C ALA A 7 -18.00 14.75 -10.49
N SER A 8 -19.25 14.41 -10.14
CA SER A 8 -20.22 13.79 -11.05
C SER A 8 -21.65 14.11 -10.62
N PRO A 9 -22.59 14.38 -11.54
CA PRO A 9 -23.99 14.60 -11.21
C PRO A 9 -24.69 13.28 -10.83
N GLY A 10 -25.50 13.29 -9.76
CA GLY A 10 -26.32 12.15 -9.37
C GLY A 10 -26.77 12.18 -7.91
N ILE A 11 -27.68 11.26 -7.54
CA ILE A 11 -28.13 11.02 -6.17
C ILE A 11 -27.91 9.54 -5.86
N ALA A 12 -27.22 9.24 -4.76
CA ALA A 12 -26.97 7.88 -4.30
C ALA A 12 -27.41 7.72 -2.84
N PHE A 13 -27.98 6.55 -2.51
CA PHE A 13 -28.37 6.18 -1.15
C PHE A 13 -27.55 4.96 -0.71
N GLY A 14 -26.85 5.06 0.41
CA GLY A 14 -26.01 3.99 0.91
C GLY A 14 -25.40 4.31 2.28
N LYS A 15 -24.76 3.32 2.88
CA LYS A 15 -23.98 3.51 4.11
C LYS A 15 -22.63 4.13 3.75
N ALA A 16 -22.24 5.18 4.47
CA ALA A 16 -20.90 5.74 4.35
C ALA A 16 -19.90 4.88 5.14
N LEU A 17 -18.80 4.51 4.51
CA LEU A 17 -17.64 3.90 5.17
C LEU A 17 -16.59 4.97 5.40
N VAL A 18 -16.25 5.23 6.67
CA VAL A 18 -15.18 6.16 7.02
C VAL A 18 -13.89 5.38 7.14
N LEU A 19 -13.00 5.54 6.16
CA LEU A 19 -11.63 5.05 6.24
C LEU A 19 -10.85 6.00 7.17
N LYS A 20 -10.44 5.51 8.32
CA LYS A 20 -9.49 6.21 9.20
C LYS A 20 -8.11 5.62 8.94
N GLU A 21 -7.19 6.45 8.52
CA GLU A 21 -5.78 6.07 8.44
C GLU A 21 -5.23 5.97 9.86
N GLU A 22 -4.59 4.85 10.19
CA GLU A 22 -3.80 4.74 11.40
C GLU A 22 -2.49 5.49 11.23
N LYS A 23 -2.05 6.20 12.27
CA LYS A 23 -0.75 6.87 12.23
C LYS A 23 0.35 5.82 12.31
N ILE A 24 1.25 5.85 11.33
CA ILE A 24 2.48 5.07 11.38
C ILE A 24 3.36 5.67 12.49
N VAL A 25 3.62 4.91 13.54
CA VAL A 25 4.53 5.28 14.62
C VAL A 25 5.86 4.58 14.37
N LEU A 26 6.89 5.36 14.06
CA LEU A 26 8.25 4.86 13.86
C LEU A 26 8.99 4.85 15.20
N ASP A 27 9.49 3.69 15.61
CA ASP A 27 10.43 3.59 16.72
C ASP A 27 11.85 3.79 16.17
N THR A 28 12.50 4.89 16.58
CA THR A 28 13.85 5.26 16.14
C THR A 28 14.91 4.98 17.20
N GLN A 29 14.56 4.18 18.21
CA GLN A 29 15.53 3.73 19.21
C GLN A 29 16.66 2.92 18.56
N LYS A 30 17.86 3.10 19.09
CA LYS A 30 19.01 2.31 18.65
C LYS A 30 18.85 0.87 19.13
N ILE A 31 18.96 -0.05 18.19
CA ILE A 31 18.97 -1.49 18.45
C ILE A 31 20.34 -1.92 19.00
N THR A 32 20.36 -3.03 19.74
CA THR A 32 21.61 -3.68 20.18
C THR A 32 22.12 -4.66 19.12
N ASP A 33 23.41 -5.04 19.18
CA ASP A 33 24.00 -5.97 18.21
C ASP A 33 23.25 -7.32 18.13
N ASP A 34 22.73 -7.80 19.26
CA ASP A 34 21.94 -9.04 19.34
C ASP A 34 20.57 -8.95 18.63
N GLN A 35 20.12 -7.75 18.29
CA GLN A 35 18.81 -7.50 17.63
C GLN A 35 18.94 -7.28 16.12
N ILE A 36 20.17 -7.18 15.59
CA ILE A 36 20.41 -6.92 14.17
C ILE A 36 19.76 -8.00 13.31
N ASP A 37 20.04 -9.27 13.58
CA ASP A 37 19.49 -10.40 12.80
C ASP A 37 17.96 -10.45 12.87
N ALA A 38 17.38 -10.11 14.03
CA ALA A 38 15.93 -10.09 14.22
C ALA A 38 15.26 -8.96 13.41
N GLU A 39 15.83 -7.76 13.41
CA GLU A 39 15.29 -6.63 12.63
C GLU A 39 15.48 -6.84 11.12
N VAL A 40 16.60 -7.45 10.70
CA VAL A 40 16.79 -7.87 9.30
C VAL A 40 15.73 -8.89 8.88
N ALA A 41 15.47 -9.91 9.71
CA ALA A 41 14.43 -10.89 9.43
C ALA A 41 13.03 -10.24 9.34
N ARG A 42 12.70 -9.33 10.26
CA ARG A 42 11.43 -8.58 10.23
C ARG A 42 11.28 -7.72 8.99
N PHE A 43 12.37 -7.08 8.54
CA PHE A 43 12.37 -6.30 7.31
C PHE A 43 12.07 -7.19 6.09
N TYR A 44 12.76 -8.32 5.94
CA TYR A 44 12.53 -9.24 4.83
C TYR A 44 11.13 -9.86 4.85
N GLU A 45 10.61 -10.21 6.03
CA GLU A 45 9.24 -10.70 6.19
C GLU A 45 8.23 -9.62 5.75
N GLY A 46 8.42 -8.37 6.20
CA GLY A 46 7.58 -7.25 5.81
C GLY A 46 7.65 -6.94 4.31
N ARG A 47 8.85 -7.01 3.72
CA ARG A 47 9.06 -6.84 2.28
C ARG A 47 8.32 -7.92 1.49
N ASN A 48 8.43 -9.18 1.89
CA ASN A 48 7.74 -10.29 1.23
C ASN A 48 6.22 -10.13 1.31
N ALA A 49 5.70 -9.74 2.48
CA ALA A 49 4.27 -9.46 2.64
C ALA A 49 3.80 -8.30 1.74
N ALA A 50 4.61 -7.24 1.62
CA ALA A 50 4.31 -6.13 0.72
C ALA A 50 4.32 -6.57 -0.76
N VAL A 51 5.30 -7.36 -1.18
CA VAL A 51 5.37 -7.95 -2.54
C VAL A 51 4.11 -8.76 -2.86
N GLU A 52 3.66 -9.62 -1.94
CA GLU A 52 2.44 -10.41 -2.12
C GLU A 52 1.19 -9.53 -2.26
N GLN A 53 1.08 -8.49 -1.42
CA GLN A 53 -0.02 -7.53 -1.49
C GLN A 53 -0.03 -6.74 -2.80
N LEU A 54 1.13 -6.24 -3.24
CA LEU A 54 1.27 -5.52 -4.51
C LEU A 54 0.89 -6.41 -5.71
N ASN A 55 1.29 -7.68 -5.71
CA ASN A 55 0.90 -8.63 -6.74
C ASN A 55 -0.61 -8.85 -6.78
N SER A 56 -1.26 -9.01 -5.62
CA SER A 56 -2.72 -9.13 -5.54
C SER A 56 -3.45 -7.87 -6.03
N ILE A 57 -2.90 -6.69 -5.76
CA ILE A 57 -3.45 -5.42 -6.25
C ILE A 57 -3.26 -5.30 -7.77
N ARG A 58 -2.09 -5.70 -8.28
CA ARG A 58 -1.78 -5.72 -9.72
C ARG A 58 -2.78 -6.60 -10.49
N GLU A 59 -3.04 -7.81 -10.00
CA GLU A 59 -3.99 -8.73 -10.64
C GLU A 59 -5.42 -8.16 -10.64
N ARG A 60 -5.85 -7.57 -9.53
CA ARG A 60 -7.15 -6.89 -9.46
C ARG A 60 -7.24 -5.68 -10.38
N ALA A 61 -6.17 -4.89 -10.47
CA ALA A 61 -6.08 -3.74 -11.36
C ALA A 61 -6.09 -4.17 -12.83
N LEU A 62 -5.41 -5.26 -13.18
CA LEU A 62 -5.42 -5.83 -14.53
C LEU A 62 -6.83 -6.22 -14.96
N ILE A 63 -7.58 -6.90 -14.08
CA ILE A 63 -8.95 -7.35 -14.35
C ILE A 63 -9.93 -6.16 -14.42
N SER A 64 -9.80 -5.19 -13.52
CA SER A 64 -10.83 -4.15 -13.33
C SER A 64 -10.56 -2.86 -14.12
N LEU A 65 -9.29 -2.51 -14.34
CA LEU A 65 -8.86 -1.26 -14.98
C LEU A 65 -8.01 -1.45 -16.25
N GLY A 66 -7.56 -2.68 -16.54
CA GLY A 66 -6.77 -3.01 -17.74
C GLY A 66 -5.26 -2.91 -17.56
N GLU A 67 -4.51 -3.28 -18.61
CA GLU A 67 -3.04 -3.38 -18.60
C GLU A 67 -2.33 -2.07 -18.29
N GLU A 68 -2.85 -0.92 -18.75
CA GLU A 68 -2.23 0.39 -18.55
C GLU A 68 -2.09 0.74 -17.06
N LYS A 69 -3.09 0.40 -16.25
CA LYS A 69 -3.04 0.64 -14.80
C LYS A 69 -2.22 -0.42 -14.08
N ALA A 70 -2.18 -1.65 -14.58
CA ALA A 70 -1.35 -2.71 -14.03
C ALA A 70 0.15 -2.40 -14.17
N ALA A 71 0.58 -1.81 -15.29
CA ALA A 71 1.97 -1.41 -15.54
C ALA A 71 2.51 -0.40 -14.51
N ILE A 72 1.65 0.47 -13.97
CA ILE A 72 2.03 1.40 -12.90
C ILE A 72 2.44 0.61 -11.65
N PHE A 73 1.68 -0.41 -11.26
CA PHE A 73 1.98 -1.24 -10.09
C PHE A 73 3.22 -2.12 -10.30
N GLU A 74 3.51 -2.52 -11.54
CA GLU A 74 4.74 -3.23 -11.89
C GLU A 74 5.98 -2.36 -11.64
N GLY A 75 5.92 -1.07 -11.96
CA GLY A 75 6.98 -0.12 -11.60
C GLY A 75 7.17 0.03 -10.08
N HIS A 76 6.08 0.01 -9.30
CA HIS A 76 6.19 0.04 -7.82
C HIS A 76 6.80 -1.25 -7.27
N LEU A 77 6.52 -2.40 -7.90
CA LEU A 77 7.14 -3.67 -7.53
C LEU A 77 8.64 -3.66 -7.82
N MET A 78 9.05 -3.14 -8.98
CA MET A 78 10.47 -3.00 -9.33
C MET A 78 11.26 -2.17 -8.31
N ILE A 79 10.67 -1.08 -7.80
CA ILE A 79 11.30 -0.26 -6.75
C ILE A 79 11.43 -1.02 -5.42
N LEU A 80 10.46 -1.87 -5.09
CA LEU A 80 10.47 -2.65 -3.85
C LEU A 80 11.47 -3.82 -3.89
N GLU A 81 11.71 -4.36 -5.09
CA GLU A 81 12.65 -5.46 -5.34
C GLU A 81 14.08 -4.99 -5.65
N ASP A 82 14.31 -3.68 -5.72
CA ASP A 82 15.65 -3.12 -5.95
C ASP A 82 16.62 -3.59 -4.84
N GLU A 83 17.82 -3.98 -5.25
CA GLU A 83 18.84 -4.57 -4.36
C GLU A 83 19.77 -3.51 -3.74
N GLU A 84 19.56 -2.22 -4.03
CA GLU A 84 20.19 -1.08 -3.33
C GLU A 84 19.59 -0.81 -1.93
#